data_AF-A0A4Z1G4H0-F1
#
_entry.id   AF-A0A4Z1G4H0-F1
#
_cell.length_a   1.000
_cell.length_b   1.000
_cell.length_c   1.000
_cell.angle_alpha   90.00
_cell.angle_beta   90.00
_cell.angle_gamma   90.00
#
_symmetry.space_group_name_H-M   'P 1'
#
loop_
_entity.id
_entity.type
_entity.pdbx_description
1 polymer ?
#
loop_
_entity_poly.entity_id
_entity_poly.type
_entity_poly.pdbx_seq_one_letter_code
_entity_poly.pdbx_strand_id
1 'polypeptide(L)'
;MTSPTIAKILESKVTLNNLRTIIVAPAAPQILADFHESSGLYSTILVSIWELGEILGPLIIAPLAKLYGKLIIYNVANVLFIIFSIGGATSTSIDILIAFQCLSGLIVASTTLNDGTIGDMFPPEQRGGAISLISLCPLLGIVAGPIIGEYLTAAAGWRWKFWIITIATGVVQIGFSFLRETYKTNRLRKETGNMALRSEYASDLSKSEVFRTAALRPVKMLLFSPIIVIMSLYSAVIHGWLYLVMTTLTEVFESQFQVSQGQVGLTFIGIGIGMFIGAICCQILLDKWAIRAAAGEIKPEYRLPVMALGGMILPTGFFIYGWTSEKHVQYVVPIVGTAIYLAG
;
A
#
# COMPACT_ATOMS: atom_id res chain seq x y z
N MET A 1 21.96 6.14 15.03
CA MET A 1 21.40 6.61 13.75
C MET A 1 20.66 7.92 13.98
N THR A 2 20.80 8.87 13.07
CA THR A 2 20.05 10.14 13.10
C THR A 2 18.61 9.89 12.63
N SER A 3 17.64 10.67 13.13
CA SER A 3 16.22 10.61 12.70
C SER A 3 16.02 10.50 11.17
N PRO A 4 16.73 11.27 10.32
CA PRO A 4 16.61 11.15 8.86
C PRO A 4 17.06 9.80 8.27
N THR A 5 18.02 9.10 8.87
CA THR A 5 18.42 7.77 8.37
C THR A 5 17.31 6.74 8.63
N ILE A 6 16.65 6.82 9.78
CA ILE A 6 15.54 5.93 10.12
C ILE A 6 14.36 6.17 9.19
N ALA A 7 14.07 7.44 8.87
CA ALA A 7 13.01 7.83 7.94
C ALA A 7 13.25 7.23 6.55
N LYS A 8 14.46 7.33 6.01
CA LYS A 8 14.82 6.73 4.71
C LYS A 8 14.65 5.20 4.67
N ILE A 9 15.02 4.52 5.75
CA ILE A 9 14.87 3.05 5.85
C ILE A 9 13.38 2.69 5.85
N LEU A 10 12.56 3.47 6.56
CA LEU A 10 11.11 3.29 6.62
C LEU A 10 10.45 3.58 5.26
N GLU A 11 10.79 4.71 4.62
CA GLU A 11 10.38 5.09 3.26
C GLU A 11 10.69 3.97 2.25
N SER A 12 11.91 3.45 2.29
CA SER A 12 12.33 2.34 1.42
C SER A 12 11.46 1.11 1.65
N LYS A 13 11.16 0.75 2.90
CA LYS A 13 10.30 -0.41 3.20
C LYS A 13 8.85 -0.20 2.74
N VAL A 14 8.30 0.99 2.96
CA VAL A 14 6.95 1.35 2.48
C VAL A 14 6.89 1.26 0.96
N THR A 15 7.88 1.80 0.26
CA THR A 15 7.96 1.72 -1.21
C THR A 15 7.99 0.27 -1.68
N LEU A 16 8.83 -0.58 -1.07
CA LEU A 16 8.92 -2.01 -1.42
C LEU A 16 7.61 -2.76 -1.17
N ASN A 17 6.86 -2.41 -0.13
CA ASN A 17 5.55 -3.02 0.10
C ASN A 17 4.56 -2.67 -1.00
N ASN A 18 4.44 -1.39 -1.35
CA ASN A 18 3.56 -0.94 -2.43
C ASN A 18 3.97 -1.55 -3.78
N LEU A 19 5.28 -1.68 -4.03
CA LEU A 19 5.80 -2.37 -5.21
C LEU A 19 5.34 -3.84 -5.24
N ARG A 20 5.40 -4.53 -4.09
CA ARG A 20 5.02 -5.94 -3.96
C ARG A 20 3.54 -6.16 -4.25
N THR A 21 2.68 -5.28 -3.77
CA THR A 21 1.23 -5.35 -3.98
C THR A 21 0.87 -5.38 -5.47
N ILE A 22 1.57 -4.57 -6.26
CA ILE A 22 1.16 -4.26 -7.64
C ILE A 22 1.93 -5.09 -8.68
N ILE A 23 3.13 -5.56 -8.35
CA ILE A 23 3.96 -6.33 -9.31
C ILE A 23 3.31 -7.66 -9.71
N VAL A 24 2.46 -8.25 -8.88
CA VAL A 24 1.86 -9.58 -9.12
C VAL A 24 0.59 -9.49 -9.98
N ALA A 25 -0.21 -8.43 -9.84
CA ALA A 25 -1.52 -8.33 -10.50
C ALA A 25 -1.44 -8.53 -12.03
N PRO A 26 -0.49 -7.90 -12.75
CA PRO A 26 -0.35 -8.10 -14.19
C PRO A 26 0.19 -9.50 -14.58
N ALA A 27 0.86 -10.20 -13.65
CA ALA A 27 1.38 -11.56 -13.89
C ALA A 27 0.34 -12.67 -13.73
N ALA A 28 -0.86 -12.36 -13.22
CA ALA A 28 -1.85 -13.38 -12.89
C ALA A 28 -2.14 -14.35 -14.05
N PRO A 29 -2.36 -13.90 -15.30
CA PRO A 29 -2.62 -14.80 -16.42
C PRO A 29 -1.49 -15.82 -16.66
N GLN A 30 -0.23 -15.38 -16.56
CA GLN A 30 0.93 -16.23 -16.76
C GLN A 30 1.16 -17.21 -15.61
N ILE A 31 0.86 -16.80 -14.37
CA ILE A 31 0.92 -17.69 -13.20
C ILE A 31 -0.07 -18.84 -13.36
N LEU A 32 -1.30 -18.54 -13.80
CA LEU A 32 -2.31 -19.56 -14.06
C LEU A 32 -1.88 -20.53 -15.15
N ALA A 33 -1.34 -20.01 -16.27
CA ALA A 33 -0.85 -20.84 -17.37
C ALA A 33 0.27 -21.80 -16.93
N ASP A 34 1.19 -21.33 -16.08
CA ASP A 34 2.31 -22.11 -15.55
C ASP A 34 1.88 -23.23 -14.57
N PHE A 35 0.76 -23.03 -13.86
CA PHE A 35 0.15 -24.06 -13.01
C PHE A 35 -0.93 -24.89 -13.73
N HIS A 36 -1.10 -24.71 -15.04
CA HIS A 36 -2.13 -25.37 -15.85
C HIS A 36 -3.57 -25.14 -15.35
N GLU A 37 -3.82 -23.97 -14.75
CA GLU A 37 -5.12 -23.54 -14.27
C GLU A 37 -5.77 -22.56 -15.26
N SER A 38 -7.07 -22.74 -15.50
CA SER A 38 -7.84 -21.89 -16.44
C SER A 38 -9.00 -21.14 -15.78
N SER A 39 -9.20 -21.35 -14.47
CA SER A 39 -10.30 -20.74 -13.75
C SER A 39 -10.03 -19.27 -13.45
N GLY A 40 -10.90 -18.38 -13.94
CA GLY A 40 -10.88 -16.96 -13.59
C GLY A 40 -11.00 -16.69 -12.08
N LEU A 41 -11.52 -17.65 -11.31
CA LEU A 41 -11.55 -17.59 -9.85
C LEU A 41 -10.13 -17.54 -9.27
N TYR A 42 -9.22 -18.39 -9.74
CA TYR A 42 -7.85 -18.42 -9.25
C TYR A 42 -7.08 -17.15 -9.57
N SER A 43 -7.31 -16.55 -10.75
CA SER A 43 -6.74 -15.25 -11.11
C SER A 43 -7.18 -14.14 -10.14
N THR A 44 -8.49 -14.11 -9.85
CA THR A 44 -9.06 -13.13 -8.91
C THR A 44 -8.55 -13.34 -7.48
N ILE A 45 -8.52 -14.60 -7.00
CA ILE A 45 -8.03 -14.93 -5.67
C ILE A 45 -6.55 -14.58 -5.52
N LEU A 46 -5.72 -14.89 -6.51
CA LEU A 46 -4.28 -14.65 -6.45
C LEU A 46 -3.95 -13.17 -6.18
N VAL A 47 -4.72 -12.25 -6.77
CA VAL A 47 -4.54 -10.81 -6.56
C VAL A 47 -5.19 -10.35 -5.25
N SER A 48 -6.44 -10.76 -4.99
CA SER A 48 -7.22 -10.26 -3.85
C SER A 48 -6.81 -10.87 -2.49
N ILE A 49 -6.24 -12.07 -2.45
CA ILE A 49 -5.89 -12.73 -1.18
C ILE A 49 -4.78 -12.00 -0.43
N TRP A 50 -3.87 -11.34 -1.16
CA TRP A 50 -2.85 -10.48 -0.56
C TRP A 50 -3.50 -9.32 0.20
N GLU A 51 -4.44 -8.63 -0.45
CA GLU A 51 -5.19 -7.51 0.13
C GLU A 51 -5.96 -7.95 1.37
N LEU A 52 -6.58 -9.12 1.33
CA LEU A 52 -7.27 -9.68 2.49
C LEU A 52 -6.30 -9.86 3.67
N GLY A 53 -5.11 -10.40 3.41
CA GLY A 53 -4.05 -10.48 4.41
C GLY A 53 -3.68 -9.11 4.96
N GLU A 54 -3.43 -8.14 4.07
CA GLU A 54 -3.04 -6.77 4.44
C GLU A 54 -4.14 -6.03 5.24
N ILE A 55 -5.42 -6.30 4.99
CA ILE A 55 -6.54 -5.74 5.77
C ILE A 55 -6.58 -6.34 7.18
N LEU A 56 -6.31 -7.64 7.32
CA LEU A 56 -6.35 -8.34 8.61
C LEU A 56 -5.08 -8.11 9.44
N GLY A 57 -3.94 -7.86 8.79
CA GLY A 57 -2.64 -7.67 9.44
C GLY A 57 -2.62 -6.61 10.55
N PRO A 58 -3.16 -5.39 10.32
CA PRO A 58 -3.24 -4.34 11.32
C PRO A 58 -3.91 -4.75 12.63
N LEU A 59 -4.89 -5.66 12.58
CA LEU A 59 -5.61 -6.16 13.76
C LEU A 59 -4.70 -6.97 14.69
N ILE A 60 -3.59 -7.49 14.19
CA ILE A 60 -2.59 -8.26 14.94
C ILE A 60 -1.36 -7.40 15.20
N ILE A 61 -0.84 -6.73 14.18
CA ILE A 61 0.41 -5.97 14.23
C ILE A 61 0.30 -4.75 15.13
N ALA A 62 -0.77 -3.94 15.02
CA ALA A 62 -0.89 -2.71 15.79
C ALA A 62 -0.96 -2.97 17.31
N PRO A 63 -1.75 -3.95 17.80
CA PRO A 63 -1.71 -4.31 19.21
C PRO A 63 -0.37 -4.89 19.67
N LEU A 64 0.26 -5.77 18.88
CA LEU A 64 1.57 -6.33 19.22
C LEU A 64 2.64 -5.25 19.32
N ALA A 65 2.62 -4.26 18.44
CA ALA A 65 3.57 -3.14 18.47
C ALA A 65 3.41 -2.27 19.73
N LYS A 66 2.17 -2.12 20.24
CA LYS A 66 1.93 -1.44 21.53
C LYS A 66 2.47 -2.22 22.71
N LEU A 67 2.40 -3.55 22.67
CA LEU A 67 2.83 -4.43 23.78
C LEU A 67 4.36 -4.65 23.82
N TYR A 68 4.97 -4.83 22.65
CA TYR A 68 6.36 -5.27 22.53
C TYR A 68 7.30 -4.22 21.94
N GLY A 69 6.79 -3.06 21.50
CA GLY A 69 7.56 -2.04 20.81
C GLY A 69 7.46 -2.16 19.29
N LYS A 70 7.51 -1.02 18.60
CA LYS A 70 7.35 -0.95 17.15
C LYS A 70 8.54 -1.59 16.45
N LEU A 71 9.77 -1.36 16.92
CA LEU A 71 10.98 -1.81 16.22
C LEU A 71 11.12 -3.34 16.22
N ILE A 72 10.80 -4.00 17.34
CA ILE A 72 10.82 -5.46 17.42
C ILE A 72 9.81 -6.05 16.43
N ILE A 73 8.60 -5.49 16.39
CA ILE A 73 7.56 -5.94 15.47
C ILE A 73 7.95 -5.69 14.01
N TYR A 74 8.56 -4.55 13.66
CA TYR A 74 9.11 -4.34 12.31
C TYR A 74 10.10 -5.43 11.90
N ASN A 75 11.06 -5.76 12.76
CA ASN A 75 12.08 -6.76 12.46
C ASN A 75 11.48 -8.16 12.29
N VAL A 76 10.62 -8.59 13.22
CA VAL A 76 9.97 -9.90 13.16
C VAL A 76 9.08 -10.01 11.92
N ALA A 77 8.27 -8.99 11.67
CA ALA A 77 7.42 -8.90 10.48
C ALA A 77 8.23 -8.99 9.18
N ASN A 78 9.31 -8.22 9.06
CA ASN A 78 10.15 -8.24 7.87
C ASN A 78 10.83 -9.60 7.63
N VAL A 79 11.29 -10.28 8.68
CA VAL A 79 11.87 -11.63 8.55
C VAL A 79 10.82 -12.64 8.11
N LEU A 80 9.62 -12.61 8.71
CA LEU A 80 8.50 -13.47 8.29
C LEU A 80 8.09 -13.17 6.84
N PHE A 81 8.08 -11.89 6.44
CA PHE A 81 7.82 -11.48 5.06
C PHE A 81 8.80 -12.10 4.08
N ILE A 82 10.10 -12.08 4.40
CA ILE A 82 11.13 -12.69 3.58
C ILE A 82 10.88 -14.20 3.46
N ILE A 83 10.60 -14.89 4.57
CA ILE A 83 10.34 -16.34 4.57
C ILE A 83 9.12 -16.68 3.71
N PHE A 84 8.00 -15.99 3.90
CA PHE A 84 6.78 -16.24 3.13
C PHE A 84 6.93 -15.84 1.65
N SER A 85 7.71 -14.79 1.35
CA SER A 85 8.02 -14.40 -0.04
C SER A 85 8.87 -15.46 -0.75
N ILE A 86 9.84 -16.06 -0.06
CA ILE A 86 10.62 -17.20 -0.56
C ILE A 86 9.68 -18.39 -0.81
N GLY A 87 8.79 -18.70 0.14
CA GLY A 87 7.79 -19.76 -0.02
C GLY A 87 6.89 -19.56 -1.25
N GLY A 88 6.47 -18.32 -1.52
CA GLY A 88 5.75 -17.97 -2.75
C GLY A 88 6.60 -18.16 -4.01
N ALA A 89 7.88 -17.76 -3.99
CA ALA A 89 8.79 -17.91 -5.13
C ALA A 89 9.05 -19.37 -5.51
N THR A 90 9.12 -20.25 -4.52
CA THR A 90 9.39 -21.70 -4.67
C THR A 90 8.13 -22.55 -4.68
N SER A 91 6.95 -21.93 -4.81
CA SER A 91 5.67 -22.64 -4.81
C SER A 91 5.55 -23.59 -6.01
N THR A 92 5.06 -24.81 -5.74
CA THR A 92 4.84 -25.88 -6.73
C THR A 92 3.37 -26.08 -7.07
N SER A 93 2.46 -25.41 -6.34
CA SER A 93 1.01 -25.40 -6.57
C SER A 93 0.47 -23.99 -6.36
N ILE A 94 -0.61 -23.66 -7.08
CA ILE A 94 -1.33 -22.39 -6.94
C ILE A 94 -1.90 -22.20 -5.52
N ASP A 95 -2.33 -23.26 -4.85
CA ASP A 95 -2.89 -23.17 -3.50
C ASP A 95 -1.81 -22.79 -2.48
N ILE A 96 -0.61 -23.36 -2.65
CA ILE A 96 0.57 -23.03 -1.83
C ILE A 96 0.96 -21.57 -2.07
N LEU A 97 0.94 -21.13 -3.33
CA LEU A 97 1.21 -19.74 -3.69
C LEU A 97 0.21 -18.79 -3.02
N ILE A 98 -1.08 -19.08 -3.11
CA ILE A 98 -2.16 -18.31 -2.48
C ILE A 98 -2.00 -18.25 -0.96
N ALA A 99 -1.66 -19.37 -0.32
CA ALA A 99 -1.43 -19.42 1.12
C ALA A 99 -0.25 -18.52 1.54
N PHE A 100 0.90 -18.62 0.86
CA PHE A 100 2.04 -17.75 1.13
C PHE A 100 1.75 -16.29 0.82
N GLN A 101 0.94 -16.00 -0.20
CA GLN A 101 0.52 -14.66 -0.55
C GLN A 101 -0.36 -14.04 0.55
N CYS A 102 -1.33 -14.79 1.08
CA CYS A 102 -2.14 -14.38 2.23
C CYS A 102 -1.27 -14.11 3.47
N LEU A 103 -0.40 -15.06 3.81
CA LEU A 103 0.46 -14.98 4.98
C LEU A 103 1.43 -13.80 4.89
N SER A 104 1.99 -13.52 3.72
CA SER A 104 2.90 -12.41 3.53
C SER A 104 2.18 -11.04 3.61
N GLY A 105 0.91 -10.95 3.21
CA GLY A 105 0.08 -9.76 3.41
C GLY A 105 -0.26 -9.51 4.88
N LEU A 106 -0.54 -10.59 5.63
CA LEU A 106 -0.91 -10.52 7.06
C LEU A 106 0.19 -9.92 7.94
N ILE A 107 1.45 -10.10 7.57
CA ILE A 107 2.61 -9.70 8.39
C ILE A 107 3.22 -8.36 7.96
N VAL A 108 2.55 -7.57 7.12
CA VAL A 108 3.05 -6.26 6.68
C VAL A 108 2.98 -5.22 7.81
N ALA A 109 4.11 -5.01 8.50
CA ALA A 109 4.16 -4.03 9.58
C ALA A 109 4.30 -2.58 9.12
N SER A 110 4.88 -2.35 7.93
CA SER A 110 5.16 -1.01 7.42
C SER A 110 3.92 -0.19 7.16
N THR A 111 2.89 -0.72 6.54
CA THR A 111 1.66 0.05 6.29
C THR A 111 0.90 0.35 7.58
N THR A 112 0.96 -0.56 8.55
CA THR A 112 0.26 -0.41 9.83
C THR A 112 0.92 0.60 10.77
N LEU A 113 2.26 0.57 10.88
CA LEU A 113 2.98 1.28 11.94
C LEU A 113 3.64 2.58 11.49
N ASN A 114 3.76 2.80 10.18
CA ASN A 114 4.54 3.91 9.60
C ASN A 114 4.08 5.28 10.11
N ASP A 115 2.79 5.61 10.05
CA ASP A 115 2.28 6.91 10.48
C ASP A 115 2.54 7.19 11.96
N GLY A 116 2.37 6.16 12.79
CA GLY A 116 2.70 6.23 14.21
C GLY A 116 4.20 6.34 14.47
N THR A 117 5.06 5.76 13.63
CA THR A 117 6.51 5.88 13.75
C THR A 117 7.00 7.27 13.34
N ILE A 118 6.48 7.84 12.26
CA ILE A 118 6.80 9.20 11.81
C ILE A 118 6.40 10.22 12.86
N GLY A 119 5.20 10.07 13.44
CA GLY A 119 4.70 10.91 14.52
C GLY A 119 5.65 10.94 15.73
N ASP A 120 6.26 9.80 16.07
CA ASP A 120 7.21 9.70 17.18
C ASP A 120 8.58 10.31 16.86
N MET A 121 8.95 10.40 15.57
CA MET A 121 10.29 10.79 15.11
C MET A 121 10.44 12.27 14.79
N PHE A 122 9.37 12.93 14.34
CA PHE A 122 9.40 14.33 13.91
C PHE A 122 8.56 15.22 14.82
N PRO A 123 9.06 16.42 15.17
CA PRO A 123 8.27 17.41 15.90
C PRO A 123 7.09 17.90 15.03
N PRO A 124 5.95 18.30 15.63
CA PRO A 124 4.72 18.65 14.90
C PRO A 124 4.92 19.59 13.71
N GLU A 125 5.83 20.55 13.83
CA GLU A 125 6.12 21.58 12.82
C GLU A 125 6.80 21.00 11.57
N GLN A 126 7.54 19.90 11.71
CA GLN A 126 8.25 19.23 10.60
C GLN A 126 7.53 17.97 10.09
N ARG A 127 6.47 17.52 10.79
CA ARG A 127 5.71 16.32 10.42
C ARG A 127 5.09 16.42 9.04
N GLY A 128 4.57 17.59 8.66
CA GLY A 128 3.94 17.78 7.34
C GLY A 128 4.88 17.46 6.19
N GLY A 129 6.13 17.94 6.26
CA GLY A 129 7.17 17.63 5.26
C GLY A 129 7.50 16.14 5.20
N ALA A 130 7.73 15.50 6.36
CA ALA A 130 8.04 14.07 6.42
C ALA A 130 6.89 13.19 5.90
N ILE A 131 5.65 13.50 6.29
CA ILE A 131 4.45 12.80 5.82
C ILE A 131 4.29 12.98 4.30
N SER A 132 4.54 14.17 3.77
CA SER A 132 4.43 14.43 2.32
C SER A 132 5.44 13.63 1.51
N LEU A 133 6.69 13.49 1.99
CA LEU A 133 7.72 12.69 1.32
C LEU A 133 7.35 11.21 1.32
N ILE A 134 6.87 10.70 2.45
CA ILE A 134 6.44 9.30 2.58
C ILE A 134 5.18 9.00 1.76
N SER A 135 4.31 9.99 1.56
CA SER A 135 3.12 9.87 0.72
C SER A 135 3.47 9.72 -0.77
N LEU A 136 4.69 10.08 -1.20
CA LEU A 136 5.17 9.82 -2.57
C LEU A 136 5.59 8.36 -2.79
N CYS A 137 5.95 7.63 -1.73
CA CYS A 137 6.39 6.24 -1.83
C CYS A 137 5.34 5.31 -2.45
N PRO A 138 4.06 5.34 -2.04
CA PRO A 138 3.00 4.58 -2.71
C PRO A 138 2.84 4.93 -4.18
N LEU A 139 2.91 6.23 -4.54
CA LEU A 139 2.80 6.69 -5.93
C LEU A 139 3.88 6.06 -6.80
N LEU A 140 5.13 6.10 -6.34
CA LEU A 140 6.25 5.48 -7.04
C LEU A 140 6.08 3.97 -7.15
N GLY A 141 5.58 3.30 -6.10
CA GLY A 141 5.26 1.87 -6.13
C GLY A 141 4.23 1.49 -7.19
N ILE A 142 3.18 2.30 -7.34
CA ILE A 142 2.10 2.05 -8.33
C ILE A 142 2.59 2.19 -9.77
N VAL A 143 3.49 3.14 -10.04
CA VAL A 143 4.02 3.36 -11.40
C VAL A 143 5.14 2.38 -11.72
N ALA A 144 6.11 2.24 -10.81
CA ALA A 144 7.27 1.40 -11.05
C ALA A 144 6.93 -0.10 -10.97
N GLY A 145 5.91 -0.48 -10.18
CA GLY A 145 5.49 -1.86 -9.97
C GLY A 145 5.18 -2.62 -11.25
N PRO A 146 4.19 -2.18 -12.05
CA PRO A 146 3.86 -2.82 -13.31
C PRO A 146 4.99 -2.76 -14.33
N ILE A 147 5.70 -1.63 -14.44
CA ILE A 147 6.82 -1.49 -15.40
C ILE A 147 7.91 -2.52 -15.08
N ILE A 148 8.41 -2.53 -13.84
CA ILE A 148 9.42 -3.50 -13.41
C ILE A 148 8.87 -4.92 -13.51
N GLY A 149 7.62 -5.12 -13.11
CA GLY A 149 6.95 -6.40 -13.14
C GLY A 149 6.89 -7.00 -14.53
N GLU A 150 6.42 -6.25 -15.52
CA GLU A 150 6.25 -6.74 -16.89
C GLU A 150 7.59 -7.03 -17.56
N TYR A 151 8.55 -6.10 -17.49
CA TYR A 151 9.88 -6.33 -18.04
C TYR A 151 10.60 -7.52 -17.36
N LEU A 152 10.48 -7.63 -16.04
CA LEU A 152 11.09 -8.74 -15.30
C LEU A 152 10.43 -10.08 -15.64
N THR A 153 9.12 -10.08 -15.86
CA THR A 153 8.39 -11.30 -16.22
C THR A 153 8.75 -11.74 -17.62
N ALA A 154 8.83 -10.81 -18.57
CA ALA A 154 9.26 -11.10 -19.94
C ALA A 154 10.70 -11.63 -19.99
N ALA A 155 11.59 -11.13 -19.13
CA ALA A 155 13.01 -11.50 -19.15
C ALA A 155 13.35 -12.78 -18.35
N ALA A 156 12.72 -12.98 -17.19
CA ALA A 156 13.12 -14.01 -16.24
C ALA A 156 11.96 -14.84 -15.68
N GLY A 157 10.71 -14.52 -16.04
CA GLY A 157 9.51 -15.20 -15.57
C GLY A 157 8.94 -14.65 -14.27
N TRP A 158 7.72 -15.06 -13.94
CA TRP A 158 6.93 -14.48 -12.84
C TRP A 158 7.52 -14.74 -11.45
N ARG A 159 8.23 -15.87 -11.25
CA ARG A 159 8.86 -16.23 -9.96
C ARG A 159 9.88 -15.19 -9.51
N TRP A 160 10.57 -14.53 -10.46
CA TRP A 160 11.54 -13.50 -10.15
C TRP A 160 10.93 -12.25 -9.50
N LYS A 161 9.62 -12.01 -9.67
CA LYS A 161 8.90 -10.95 -8.95
C LYS A 161 8.95 -11.14 -7.43
N PHE A 162 8.97 -12.39 -6.97
CA PHE A 162 9.09 -12.72 -5.55
C PHE A 162 10.55 -12.59 -5.09
N TRP A 163 11.51 -13.06 -5.89
CA TRP A 163 12.93 -12.98 -5.57
C TRP A 163 13.43 -11.54 -5.47
N ILE A 164 13.08 -10.65 -6.41
CA ILE A 164 13.54 -9.25 -6.39
C ILE A 164 13.06 -8.53 -5.13
N ILE A 165 11.80 -8.74 -4.73
CA ILE A 165 11.23 -8.15 -3.52
C ILE A 165 11.85 -8.75 -2.25
N THR A 166 12.13 -10.06 -2.26
CA THR A 166 12.81 -10.75 -1.16
C THR A 166 14.21 -10.19 -0.95
N ILE A 167 15.00 -10.06 -2.02
CA ILE A 167 16.37 -9.51 -1.97
C ILE A 167 16.33 -8.07 -1.49
N ALA A 168 15.49 -7.22 -2.09
CA ALA A 168 15.37 -5.81 -1.71
C ALA A 168 14.93 -5.65 -0.24
N THR A 169 13.96 -6.46 0.21
CA THR A 169 13.53 -6.46 1.61
C THR A 169 14.65 -6.97 2.53
N GLY A 170 15.43 -7.97 2.12
CA GLY A 170 16.59 -8.46 2.86
C GLY A 170 17.64 -7.37 3.09
N VAL A 171 17.94 -6.57 2.06
CA VAL A 171 18.86 -5.42 2.17
C VAL A 171 18.33 -4.38 3.15
N VAL A 172 17.04 -4.04 3.06
CA VAL A 172 16.41 -3.10 3.99
C VAL A 172 16.38 -3.66 5.42
N GLN A 173 16.19 -4.97 5.59
CA GLN A 173 16.18 -5.65 6.88
C GLN A 173 17.54 -5.59 7.59
N ILE A 174 18.65 -5.62 6.84
CA ILE A 174 19.98 -5.36 7.40
C ILE A 174 20.02 -3.97 8.04
N GLY A 175 19.48 -2.95 7.36
CA GLY A 175 19.33 -1.60 7.91
C GLY A 175 18.49 -1.55 9.20
N PHE A 176 17.37 -2.27 9.23
CA PHE A 176 16.51 -2.37 10.42
C PHE A 176 17.21 -3.06 11.61
N SER A 177 18.12 -4.00 11.35
CA SER A 177 18.86 -4.72 12.39
C SER A 177 19.85 -3.83 13.15
N PHE A 178 20.31 -2.74 12.53
CA PHE A 178 21.16 -1.73 13.16
C PHE A 178 20.39 -0.63 13.89
N LEU A 179 19.07 -0.57 13.73
CA LEU A 179 18.24 0.36 14.48
C LEU A 179 18.19 -0.09 15.95
N ARG A 180 18.26 0.89 16.86
CA ARG A 180 18.05 0.67 18.29
C ARG A 180 16.82 1.42 18.73
N GLU A 181 15.88 0.69 19.31
CA GLU A 181 14.71 1.28 19.94
C GLU A 181 15.20 2.03 21.18
N THR A 182 15.28 3.36 21.08
CA THR A 182 15.62 4.16 22.25
C THR A 182 14.35 4.22 23.07
N TYR A 183 14.20 3.29 24.01
CA TYR A 183 13.21 3.40 25.08
C TYR A 183 13.52 4.67 25.87
N LYS A 184 13.00 5.83 25.41
CA LYS A 184 13.21 7.15 26.02
C LYS A 184 12.99 7.06 27.51
N THR A 185 11.98 6.31 27.95
CA THR A 185 11.66 6.08 29.36
C THR A 185 12.74 5.34 30.14
N ASN A 186 13.34 4.27 29.59
CA ASN A 186 14.40 3.53 30.27
C ASN A 186 15.73 4.28 30.26
N ARG A 187 16.00 5.06 29.19
CA ARG A 187 17.18 5.93 29.14
C ARG A 187 17.04 7.09 30.10
N LEU A 188 15.91 7.78 30.10
CA LEU A 188 15.60 8.87 31.04
C LEU A 188 15.53 8.37 32.48
N ARG A 189 14.99 7.17 32.77
CA ARG A 189 15.06 6.57 34.12
C ARG A 189 16.50 6.35 34.58
N LYS A 190 17.38 5.89 33.69
CA LYS A 190 18.81 5.70 34.00
C LYS A 190 19.57 7.02 34.12
N GLU A 191 19.25 8.01 33.30
CA GLU A 191 19.91 9.33 33.27
C GLU A 191 19.43 10.26 34.40
N THR A 192 18.15 10.21 34.77
CA THR A 192 17.55 11.09 35.80
C THR A 192 17.37 10.40 37.16
N GLY A 193 17.55 9.08 37.25
CA GLY A 193 17.25 8.30 38.46
C GLY A 193 15.75 8.26 38.84
N ASN A 194 14.89 8.89 38.05
CA ASN A 194 13.48 9.06 38.38
C ASN A 194 12.64 7.86 37.90
N MET A 195 12.37 6.94 38.83
CA MET A 195 11.53 5.75 38.60
C MET A 195 10.05 6.09 38.30
N ALA A 196 9.61 7.33 38.57
CA ALA A 196 8.24 7.79 38.29
C ALA A 196 7.99 8.09 36.81
N LEU A 197 9.03 8.17 35.98
CA LEU A 197 8.88 8.32 34.52
C LEU A 197 8.17 7.09 33.96
N ARG A 198 6.87 7.18 33.64
CA ARG A 198 6.12 6.12 32.96
C ARG A 198 6.25 6.26 31.45
N SER A 199 6.28 5.13 30.75
CA SER A 199 6.22 5.13 29.29
C SER A 199 4.84 5.63 28.87
N GLU A 200 4.73 6.38 27.78
CA GLU A 200 3.43 6.73 27.16
C GLU A 200 2.61 5.47 26.82
N TYR A 201 3.30 4.33 26.65
CA TYR A 201 2.73 3.00 26.43
C TYR A 201 2.46 2.19 27.71
N ALA A 202 2.76 2.73 28.91
CA ALA A 202 2.48 2.04 30.17
C ALA A 202 1.00 2.18 30.53
N SER A 203 0.20 1.19 30.14
CA SER A 203 -1.17 1.05 30.63
C SER A 203 -1.19 0.22 31.92
N ASP A 204 -1.99 0.62 32.90
CA ASP A 204 -2.31 -0.21 34.07
C ASP A 204 -3.23 -1.41 33.74
N LEU A 205 -3.60 -1.58 32.46
CA LEU A 205 -4.44 -2.65 31.92
C LEU A 205 -3.65 -3.94 31.64
N SER A 206 -4.33 -5.08 31.68
CA SER A 206 -3.74 -6.38 31.32
C SER A 206 -3.33 -6.39 29.83
N LYS A 207 -2.24 -7.11 29.50
CA LYS A 207 -1.78 -7.28 28.10
C LYS A 207 -2.89 -7.77 27.17
N SER A 208 -3.76 -8.66 27.68
CA SER A 208 -4.92 -9.18 26.94
C SER A 208 -5.97 -8.08 26.67
N GLU A 209 -6.20 -7.18 27.64
CA GLU A 209 -7.15 -6.08 27.49
C GLU A 209 -6.63 -5.01 26.51
N VAL A 210 -5.34 -4.70 26.57
CA VAL A 210 -4.68 -3.81 25.61
C VAL A 210 -4.80 -4.39 24.19
N PHE A 211 -4.53 -5.70 24.04
CA PHE A 211 -4.64 -6.38 22.76
C PHE A 211 -6.07 -6.31 22.22
N ARG A 212 -7.04 -6.77 23.02
CA ARG A 212 -8.46 -6.82 22.64
C ARG A 212 -9.00 -5.44 22.30
N THR A 213 -8.66 -4.42 23.08
CA THR A 213 -9.14 -3.06 22.86
C THR A 213 -8.54 -2.46 21.59
N ALA A 214 -7.24 -2.67 21.35
CA ALA A 214 -6.58 -2.19 20.15
C ALA A 214 -7.07 -2.89 18.86
N ALA A 215 -7.35 -4.20 18.91
CA ALA A 215 -7.85 -4.98 17.78
C ALA A 215 -9.35 -4.71 17.49
N LEU A 216 -10.18 -4.63 18.52
CA LEU A 216 -11.64 -4.48 18.33
C LEU A 216 -12.08 -3.04 18.04
N ARG A 217 -11.28 -2.02 18.40
CA ARG A 217 -11.68 -0.63 18.20
C ARG A 217 -11.90 -0.27 16.72
N PRO A 218 -10.99 -0.60 15.77
CA PRO A 218 -11.22 -0.37 14.34
C PRO A 218 -12.44 -1.12 13.81
N VAL A 219 -12.62 -2.38 14.21
CA VAL A 219 -13.76 -3.22 13.79
C VAL A 219 -15.09 -2.63 14.28
N LYS A 220 -15.15 -2.19 15.55
CA LYS A 220 -16.33 -1.52 16.09
C LYS A 220 -16.60 -0.20 15.37
N MET A 221 -15.56 0.59 15.10
CA MET A 221 -15.71 1.83 14.34
C MET A 221 -16.25 1.58 12.93
N LEU A 222 -15.73 0.55 12.24
CA LEU A 222 -16.20 0.17 10.92
C LEU A 222 -17.67 -0.30 10.94
N LEU A 223 -18.09 -1.11 11.91
CA LEU A 223 -19.45 -1.67 11.94
C LEU A 223 -20.52 -0.72 12.51
N PHE A 224 -20.14 0.13 13.48
CA PHE A 224 -21.09 0.94 14.23
C PHE A 224 -21.08 2.43 13.89
N SER A 225 -20.13 2.91 13.07
CA SER A 225 -20.13 4.30 12.58
C SER A 225 -20.61 4.36 11.13
N PRO A 226 -21.84 4.87 10.85
CA PRO A 226 -22.38 4.94 9.50
C PRO A 226 -21.50 5.70 8.51
N ILE A 227 -20.85 6.77 8.97
CA ILE A 227 -19.96 7.60 8.16
C ILE A 227 -18.75 6.79 7.69
N ILE A 228 -18.17 5.98 8.58
CA ILE A 228 -17.01 5.14 8.24
C ILE A 228 -17.43 4.06 7.25
N VAL A 229 -18.58 3.41 7.44
CA VAL A 229 -19.10 2.42 6.48
C VAL A 229 -19.22 3.02 5.08
N ILE A 230 -19.85 4.18 4.95
CA ILE A 230 -20.09 4.83 3.65
C ILE A 230 -18.76 5.19 2.98
N MET A 231 -17.83 5.79 3.73
CA MET A 231 -16.51 6.18 3.19
C MET A 231 -15.66 4.96 2.83
N SER A 232 -15.71 3.89 3.63
CA SER A 232 -15.03 2.63 3.34
C SER A 232 -15.62 1.94 2.10
N LEU A 233 -16.94 1.94 1.94
CA LEU A 233 -17.59 1.36 0.75
C LEU A 233 -17.22 2.14 -0.52
N TYR A 234 -17.25 3.47 -0.46
CA TYR A 234 -16.79 4.32 -1.55
C TYR A 234 -15.34 4.03 -1.95
N SER A 235 -14.43 3.97 -0.96
CA SER A 235 -13.03 3.64 -1.19
C SER A 235 -12.84 2.23 -1.77
N ALA A 236 -13.62 1.25 -1.29
CA ALA A 236 -13.57 -0.13 -1.77
C ALA A 236 -13.98 -0.26 -3.25
N VAL A 237 -15.02 0.47 -3.69
CA VAL A 237 -15.44 0.49 -5.09
C VAL A 237 -14.34 1.06 -5.99
N ILE A 238 -13.74 2.19 -5.60
CA ILE A 238 -12.66 2.83 -6.35
C ILE A 238 -11.44 1.91 -6.45
N HIS A 239 -11.01 1.33 -5.32
CA HIS A 239 -9.89 0.38 -5.34
C HIS A 239 -10.22 -0.85 -6.18
N GLY A 240 -11.45 -1.38 -6.10
CA GLY A 240 -11.89 -2.50 -6.93
C GLY A 240 -11.75 -2.22 -8.42
N TRP A 241 -12.16 -1.04 -8.88
CA TRP A 241 -11.96 -0.61 -10.27
C TRP A 241 -10.48 -0.43 -10.62
N LEU A 242 -9.66 0.08 -9.70
CA LEU A 242 -8.22 0.21 -9.92
C LEU A 242 -7.58 -1.16 -10.18
N TYR A 243 -7.86 -2.15 -9.33
CA TYR A 243 -7.35 -3.50 -9.52
C TYR A 243 -7.87 -4.15 -10.80
N LEU A 244 -9.15 -3.94 -11.14
CA LEU A 244 -9.71 -4.43 -12.39
C LEU A 244 -8.94 -3.90 -13.59
N VAL A 245 -8.68 -2.58 -13.64
CA VAL A 245 -7.84 -1.98 -14.69
C VAL A 245 -6.46 -2.61 -14.65
N MET A 246 -5.80 -2.69 -13.49
CA MET A 246 -4.44 -3.24 -13.38
C MET A 246 -4.32 -4.69 -13.89
N THR A 247 -5.32 -5.53 -13.65
CA THR A 247 -5.33 -6.93 -14.10
C THR A 247 -5.69 -7.10 -15.57
N THR A 248 -6.59 -6.25 -16.09
CA THR A 248 -7.10 -6.38 -17.48
C THR A 248 -6.26 -5.60 -18.48
N LEU A 249 -5.52 -4.56 -18.05
CA LEU A 249 -4.69 -3.73 -18.92
C LEU A 249 -3.70 -4.57 -19.71
N THR A 250 -3.03 -5.53 -19.05
CA THR A 250 -2.05 -6.40 -19.72
C THR A 250 -2.71 -7.22 -20.81
N GLU A 251 -3.79 -7.92 -20.49
CA GLU A 251 -4.54 -8.74 -21.46
C GLU A 251 -5.06 -7.90 -22.63
N VAL A 252 -5.61 -6.71 -22.40
CA VAL A 252 -6.11 -5.82 -23.45
C VAL A 252 -4.99 -5.39 -24.39
N PHE A 253 -3.83 -4.97 -23.87
CA PHE A 253 -2.74 -4.49 -24.71
C PHE A 253 -1.97 -5.60 -25.43
N GLU A 254 -1.84 -6.78 -24.83
CA GLU A 254 -1.24 -7.94 -25.51
C GLU A 254 -2.18 -8.52 -26.58
N SER A 255 -3.44 -8.77 -26.23
CA SER A 255 -4.38 -9.48 -27.13
C SER A 255 -4.95 -8.58 -28.23
N GLN A 256 -5.37 -7.35 -27.91
CA GLN A 256 -6.05 -6.47 -28.87
C GLN A 256 -5.06 -5.58 -29.63
N PHE A 257 -4.06 -5.05 -28.93
CA PHE A 257 -3.09 -4.12 -29.51
C PHE A 257 -1.76 -4.78 -29.91
N GLN A 258 -1.59 -6.08 -29.66
CA GLN A 258 -0.40 -6.86 -30.04
C GLN A 258 0.91 -6.24 -29.53
N VAL A 259 0.84 -5.61 -28.35
CA VAL A 259 1.99 -5.01 -27.68
C VAL A 259 2.79 -6.12 -26.99
N SER A 260 4.11 -6.09 -27.12
CA SER A 260 4.97 -7.07 -26.45
C SER A 260 4.89 -6.93 -24.92
N GLN A 261 4.94 -8.05 -24.19
CA GLN A 261 4.78 -8.11 -22.73
C GLN A 261 5.59 -7.05 -21.97
N GLY A 262 6.88 -6.87 -22.28
CA GLY A 262 7.69 -5.83 -21.63
C GLY A 262 7.18 -4.40 -21.89
N GLN A 263 6.76 -4.10 -23.11
CA GLN A 263 6.25 -2.77 -23.49
C GLN A 263 4.87 -2.48 -22.87
N VAL A 264 4.09 -3.51 -22.54
CA VAL A 264 2.82 -3.35 -21.83
C VAL A 264 3.02 -2.69 -20.48
N GLY A 265 4.14 -2.94 -19.79
CA GLY A 265 4.50 -2.24 -18.56
C GLY A 265 4.47 -0.71 -18.70
N LEU A 266 4.83 -0.16 -19.87
CA LEU A 266 4.83 1.29 -20.12
C LEU A 266 3.42 1.89 -20.20
N THR A 267 2.40 1.08 -20.49
CA THR A 267 1.01 1.55 -20.58
C THR A 267 0.46 1.98 -19.22
N PHE A 268 1.03 1.45 -18.13
CA PHE A 268 0.75 1.87 -16.75
C PHE A 268 1.28 3.27 -16.40
N ILE A 269 2.10 3.89 -17.27
CA ILE A 269 2.53 5.30 -17.07
C ILE A 269 1.33 6.25 -17.07
N GLY A 270 0.26 5.94 -17.84
CA GLY A 270 -0.98 6.72 -17.82
C GLY A 270 -1.57 6.84 -16.42
N ILE A 271 -1.70 5.71 -15.73
CA ILE A 271 -2.14 5.61 -14.33
C ILE A 271 -1.25 6.50 -13.45
N GLY A 272 0.07 6.39 -13.59
CA GLY A 272 1.02 7.21 -12.84
C GLY A 272 0.85 8.71 -13.03
N ILE A 273 0.81 9.15 -14.29
CA ILE A 273 0.60 10.56 -14.65
C ILE A 273 -0.72 11.06 -14.06
N GLY A 274 -1.79 10.26 -14.17
CA GLY A 274 -3.09 10.56 -13.56
C GLY A 274 -2.98 10.81 -12.06
N MET A 275 -2.32 9.90 -11.33
CA MET A 275 -2.12 10.06 -9.89
C MET A 275 -1.30 11.30 -9.52
N PHE A 276 -0.23 11.61 -10.28
CA PHE A 276 0.57 12.81 -10.04
C PHE A 276 -0.24 14.10 -10.27
N ILE A 277 -1.01 14.16 -11.37
CA ILE A 277 -1.89 15.28 -11.65
C ILE A 277 -2.95 15.40 -10.56
N GLY A 278 -3.61 14.31 -10.20
CA GLY A 278 -4.62 14.25 -9.15
C GLY A 278 -4.07 14.71 -7.79
N ALA A 279 -2.88 14.27 -7.40
CA ALA A 279 -2.22 14.68 -6.16
C ALA A 279 -1.93 16.19 -6.12
N ILE A 280 -1.37 16.74 -7.22
CA ILE A 280 -1.08 18.19 -7.33
C ILE A 280 -2.39 19.00 -7.32
N CYS A 281 -3.39 18.57 -8.10
CA CYS A 281 -4.70 19.20 -8.14
C CYS A 281 -5.36 19.18 -6.76
N CYS A 282 -5.36 18.05 -6.07
CA CYS A 282 -5.85 17.90 -4.71
C CYS A 282 -5.13 18.85 -3.75
N GLN A 283 -3.80 18.87 -3.73
CA GLN A 283 -3.03 19.74 -2.84
C GLN A 283 -3.35 21.23 -3.07
N ILE A 284 -3.49 21.64 -4.34
CA ILE A 284 -3.76 23.05 -4.67
C ILE A 284 -5.23 23.41 -4.40
N LEU A 285 -6.17 22.56 -4.80
CA LEU A 285 -7.61 22.87 -4.77
C LEU A 285 -8.22 22.63 -3.39
N LEU A 286 -7.89 21.51 -2.73
CA LEU A 286 -8.48 21.15 -1.43
C LEU A 286 -8.09 22.15 -0.35
N ASP A 287 -6.80 22.49 -0.25
CA ASP A 287 -6.35 23.40 0.81
C ASP A 287 -6.84 24.83 0.55
N LYS A 288 -6.80 25.31 -0.69
CA LYS A 288 -7.35 26.65 -1.03
C LYS A 288 -8.85 26.72 -0.78
N TRP A 289 -9.60 25.68 -1.11
CA TRP A 289 -11.06 25.66 -0.89
C TRP A 289 -11.38 25.54 0.59
N ALA A 290 -10.73 24.64 1.31
CA ALA A 290 -10.93 24.45 2.75
C ALA A 290 -10.61 25.73 3.54
N ILE A 291 -9.55 26.45 3.20
CA ILE A 291 -9.20 27.73 3.83
C ILE A 291 -10.25 28.80 3.50
N ARG A 292 -10.72 28.88 2.25
CA ARG A 292 -11.76 29.85 1.86
C ARG A 292 -13.12 29.57 2.50
N ALA A 293 -13.47 28.31 2.66
CA ALA A 293 -14.72 27.88 3.28
C ALA A 293 -14.68 27.97 4.81
N ALA A 294 -13.48 27.91 5.41
CA ALA A 294 -13.31 28.00 6.84
C ALA A 294 -13.48 29.44 7.35
N ALA A 295 -14.60 29.71 8.03
CA ALA A 295 -14.80 30.91 8.84
C ALA A 295 -14.04 30.83 10.19
N GLY A 296 -12.75 30.47 10.15
CA GLY A 296 -11.87 30.34 11.31
C GLY A 296 -11.41 28.90 11.61
N GLU A 297 -12.32 27.93 11.65
CA GLU A 297 -11.99 26.52 11.90
C GLU A 297 -12.11 25.67 10.63
N ILE A 298 -11.04 24.96 10.26
CA ILE A 298 -11.04 24.05 9.10
C ILE A 298 -11.67 22.72 9.52
N LYS A 299 -12.84 22.43 8.95
CA LYS A 299 -13.53 21.16 9.14
C LYS A 299 -13.25 20.21 7.98
N PRO A 300 -13.06 18.89 8.21
CA PRO A 300 -12.83 17.91 7.14
C PRO A 300 -13.92 17.92 6.05
N GLU A 301 -15.15 18.23 6.41
CA GLU A 301 -16.32 18.27 5.53
C GLU A 301 -16.21 19.31 4.42
N TYR A 302 -15.41 20.36 4.64
CA TYR A 302 -15.12 21.36 3.61
C TYR A 302 -14.36 20.76 2.42
N ARG A 303 -13.82 19.55 2.53
CA ARG A 303 -13.15 18.90 1.39
C ARG A 303 -14.13 18.18 0.46
N LEU A 304 -15.36 17.91 0.90
CA LEU A 304 -16.34 17.11 0.17
C LEU A 304 -16.74 17.65 -1.22
N PRO A 305 -16.96 18.97 -1.42
CA PRO A 305 -17.36 19.46 -2.74
C PRO A 305 -16.28 19.26 -3.82
N VAL A 306 -15.00 19.37 -3.43
CA VAL A 306 -13.88 19.08 -4.33
C VAL A 306 -13.79 17.58 -4.62
N MET A 307 -14.04 16.73 -3.62
CA MET A 307 -14.13 15.28 -3.83
C MET A 307 -15.27 14.89 -4.79
N ALA A 308 -16.40 15.61 -4.78
CA ALA A 308 -17.49 15.38 -5.71
C ALA A 308 -17.10 15.66 -7.18
N LEU A 309 -16.19 16.61 -7.43
CA LEU A 309 -15.62 16.83 -8.76
C LEU A 309 -14.77 15.63 -9.20
N GLY A 310 -13.91 15.11 -8.33
CA GLY A 310 -13.13 13.90 -8.57
C GLY A 310 -14.02 12.69 -8.89
N GLY A 311 -15.10 12.52 -8.12
CA GLY A 311 -16.11 11.49 -8.34
C GLY A 311 -16.84 11.55 -9.69
N MET A 312 -16.80 12.69 -10.41
CA MET A 312 -17.31 12.80 -11.79
C MET A 312 -16.23 12.53 -12.84
N ILE A 313 -14.98 12.92 -12.56
CA ILE A 313 -13.84 12.71 -13.47
C ILE A 313 -13.51 11.22 -13.58
N LEU A 314 -13.50 10.53 -12.45
CA LEU A 314 -13.17 9.11 -12.33
C LEU A 314 -14.01 8.21 -13.27
N PRO A 315 -15.36 8.21 -13.25
CA PRO A 315 -16.16 7.38 -14.16
C PRO A 315 -16.01 7.80 -15.62
N THR A 316 -15.75 9.08 -15.89
CA THR A 316 -15.49 9.57 -17.26
C THR A 316 -14.23 8.94 -17.82
N GLY A 317 -13.13 8.92 -17.05
CA GLY A 317 -11.88 8.26 -17.46
C GLY A 317 -12.05 6.75 -17.65
N PHE A 318 -12.77 6.10 -16.74
CA PHE A 318 -13.06 4.67 -16.82
C PHE A 318 -13.89 4.31 -18.07
N PHE A 319 -14.89 5.14 -18.40
CA PHE A 319 -15.68 4.99 -19.62
C PHE A 319 -14.84 5.17 -20.89
N ILE A 320 -13.95 6.18 -20.92
CA ILE A 320 -13.02 6.39 -22.04
C ILE A 320 -12.14 5.17 -22.23
N TYR A 321 -11.56 4.64 -21.15
CA TYR A 321 -10.75 3.41 -21.20
C TYR A 321 -11.55 2.24 -21.80
N GLY A 322 -12.70 1.91 -21.22
CA GLY A 322 -13.50 0.76 -21.66
C GLY A 322 -13.99 0.88 -23.11
N TRP A 323 -14.54 2.03 -23.49
CA TRP A 323 -15.07 2.25 -24.83
C TRP A 323 -13.96 2.21 -25.90
N THR A 324 -12.83 2.85 -25.62
CA THR A 324 -11.73 2.92 -26.60
C THR A 324 -11.02 1.59 -26.78
N SER A 325 -10.92 0.79 -25.70
CA SER A 325 -10.49 -0.60 -25.78
C SER A 325 -11.46 -1.44 -26.61
N GLU A 326 -12.78 -1.38 -26.34
CA GLU A 326 -13.78 -2.16 -27.12
C GLU A 326 -13.75 -1.81 -28.62
N LYS A 327 -13.62 -0.53 -28.97
CA LYS A 327 -13.58 -0.08 -30.37
C LYS A 327 -12.21 -0.19 -31.02
N HIS A 328 -11.21 -0.74 -30.33
CA HIS A 328 -9.85 -0.91 -30.85
C HIS A 328 -9.27 0.41 -31.38
N VAL A 329 -9.59 1.52 -30.71
CA VAL A 329 -9.07 2.86 -31.04
C VAL A 329 -7.57 2.88 -30.73
N GLN A 330 -6.80 3.73 -31.42
CA GLN A 330 -5.35 3.89 -31.21
C GLN A 330 -4.93 3.75 -29.73
N TYR A 331 -3.93 2.90 -29.48
CA TYR A 331 -3.47 2.46 -28.15
C TYR A 331 -3.17 3.60 -27.15
N VAL A 332 -2.92 4.83 -27.61
CA VAL A 332 -2.70 6.01 -26.76
C VAL A 332 -3.99 6.44 -26.04
N VAL A 333 -5.15 6.28 -26.66
CA VAL A 333 -6.42 6.79 -26.12
C VAL A 333 -6.85 6.04 -24.86
N PRO A 334 -6.77 4.69 -24.79
CA PRO A 334 -6.99 3.96 -23.54
C PRO A 334 -6.04 4.39 -22.40
N ILE A 335 -4.77 4.71 -22.72
CA ILE A 335 -3.78 5.20 -21.73
C ILE A 335 -4.18 6.58 -21.19
N VAL A 336 -4.71 7.46 -22.04
CA VAL A 336 -5.27 8.75 -21.59
C VAL A 336 -6.50 8.53 -20.73
N GLY A 337 -7.35 7.55 -21.06
CA GLY A 337 -8.48 7.14 -20.24
C GLY A 337 -8.07 6.72 -18.83
N THR A 338 -7.03 5.90 -18.69
CA THR A 338 -6.50 5.48 -17.38
C THR A 338 -5.88 6.64 -16.60
N ALA A 339 -5.26 7.61 -17.29
CA ALA A 339 -4.76 8.84 -16.66
C ALA A 339 -5.88 9.71 -16.11
N ILE A 340 -6.97 9.91 -16.87
CA ILE A 340 -8.14 10.68 -16.42
C ILE A 340 -8.81 9.95 -15.24
N TYR A 341 -8.92 8.63 -15.32
CA TYR A 341 -9.51 7.80 -14.26
C TYR A 341 -8.78 7.98 -12.92
N LEU A 342 -7.44 7.92 -12.91
CA LEU A 342 -6.65 8.08 -11.68
C LEU A 342 -6.44 9.53 -11.23
N ALA A 343 -6.72 10.51 -12.10
CA ALA A 343 -6.66 11.92 -11.74
C ALA A 343 -7.91 12.39 -10.96
N GLY A 344 -9.04 11.71 -11.13
CA GLY A 344 -10.29 11.95 -10.41
C GLY A 344 -10.33 11.28 -9.05
#